data_AF-A0A8S3V5R9-F1
#
_entry.id   AF-A0A8S3V5R9-F1
#
_cell.length_a   1.000
_cell.length_b   1.000
_cell.length_c   1.000
_cell.angle_alpha   90.00
_cell.angle_beta   90.00
_cell.angle_gamma   90.00
#
_symmetry.space_group_name_H-M   'P 1'
#
loop_
_entity.id
_entity.type
_entity.pdbx_description
1 polymer ?
#
loop_
_entity_poly.entity_id
_entity_poly.type
_entity_poly.pdbx_seq_one_letter_code
_entity_poly.pdbx_strand_id
1 'polypeptide(L)'
;MRIEPVFAKSLFTATCDNVISLIQSVLQQGTVSNVSSILLVGGFAECKMIQNSLKTAFPSINIVLQDDSGVIVLKGAVLFGYKSDIISSRIARCTYGTSFHGRFDKRIHDQKRKFISKGKKYCKNVFDPFIRINTSIPLGHKIEKTYSTDSQTGCWCQYISLIVRMLCIQTQKNAHYSVNSSLSYKTQNAKKSL
;
A
#
# COMPACT_ATOMS: atom_id res chain seq x y z
N MET A 1 -9.20 -4.29 40.84
CA MET A 1 -7.93 -3.54 40.65
C MET A 1 -8.27 -2.07 40.48
N ARG A 2 -7.85 -1.19 41.39
CA ARG A 2 -8.05 0.27 41.27
C ARG A 2 -6.74 0.88 40.75
N ILE A 3 -6.83 1.58 39.62
CA ILE A 3 -5.68 2.28 39.03
C ILE A 3 -5.80 3.76 39.40
N GLU A 4 -4.70 4.35 39.84
CA GLU A 4 -4.63 5.76 40.19
C GLU A 4 -4.66 6.64 38.91
N PRO A 5 -5.44 7.73 38.87
CA PRO A 5 -5.62 8.53 37.65
C PRO A 5 -4.34 9.15 37.06
N VAL A 6 -3.39 9.59 37.88
CA VAL A 6 -2.11 10.15 37.43
C VAL A 6 -1.26 9.05 36.75
N PHE A 7 -1.20 7.86 37.36
CA PHE A 7 -0.55 6.71 36.76
C PHE A 7 -1.23 6.26 35.46
N ALA A 8 -2.57 6.22 35.42
CA ALA A 8 -3.28 5.90 34.18
C ALA A 8 -2.95 6.88 33.05
N LYS A 9 -2.84 8.19 33.36
CA LYS A 9 -2.44 9.21 32.39
C LYS A 9 -1.00 9.00 31.91
N SER A 10 -0.06 8.71 32.82
CA SER A 10 1.35 8.57 32.45
C SER A 10 1.59 7.46 31.43
N LEU A 11 0.76 6.40 31.44
CA LEU A 11 0.81 5.31 30.44
C LEU A 11 0.54 5.80 29.00
N PHE A 12 -0.29 6.83 28.84
CA PHE A 12 -0.73 7.31 27.51
C PHE A 12 -0.10 8.64 27.08
N THR A 13 0.64 9.33 27.95
CA THR A 13 1.28 10.62 27.63
C THR A 13 2.18 10.50 26.41
N ALA A 14 3.13 9.56 26.41
CA ALA A 14 4.03 9.35 25.29
C ALA A 14 3.28 9.03 23.97
N THR A 15 2.16 8.31 24.07
CA THR A 15 1.32 8.03 22.89
C THR A 15 0.66 9.31 22.37
N CYS A 16 0.13 10.16 23.25
CA CYS A 16 -0.48 11.43 22.86
C CYS A 16 0.54 12.37 22.20
N ASP A 17 1.73 12.47 22.76
CA ASP A 17 2.81 13.33 22.23
C ASP A 17 3.26 12.85 20.84
N ASN A 18 3.40 11.53 20.66
CA ASN A 18 3.72 10.93 19.36
C ASN A 18 2.63 11.21 18.31
N VAL A 19 1.35 11.15 18.70
CA VAL A 19 0.23 11.47 17.80
C VAL A 19 0.27 12.94 17.40
N ILE A 20 0.50 13.85 18.36
CA ILE A 20 0.63 15.29 18.08
C ILE A 20 1.78 15.57 17.12
N SER A 21 2.96 14.99 17.38
CA SER A 21 4.15 15.14 16.53
C SER A 21 3.91 14.64 15.10
N LEU A 22 3.20 13.51 14.96
CA LEU A 22 2.82 12.98 13.64
C LEU A 22 1.89 13.93 12.90
N ILE A 23 0.87 14.47 13.57
CA ILE A 23 -0.07 15.41 12.96
C ILE A 23 0.67 16.69 12.53
N GLN A 24 1.54 17.24 13.40
CA GLN A 24 2.37 18.40 13.05
C GLN A 24 3.23 18.15 11.81
N SER A 25 3.87 16.98 11.74
CA SER A 25 4.69 16.59 10.60
C SER A 25 3.89 16.55 9.30
N VAL A 26 2.62 16.09 9.35
CA VAL A 26 1.73 16.07 8.18
C VAL A 26 1.26 17.47 7.80
N LEU A 27 0.90 18.32 8.76
CA LEU A 27 0.48 19.70 8.51
C LEU A 27 1.60 20.57 7.93
N GLN A 28 2.86 20.23 8.20
CA GLN A 28 4.05 20.90 7.65
C GLN A 28 4.43 20.39 6.25
N GLN A 29 3.95 19.22 5.83
CA GLN A 29 4.12 18.76 4.46
C GLN A 29 3.24 19.63 3.56
N GLY A 30 3.86 20.49 2.73
CA GLY A 30 3.16 21.42 1.84
C GLY A 30 2.16 20.82 0.85
N THR A 31 2.00 19.49 0.85
CA THR A 31 0.92 18.73 0.20
C THR A 31 -0.46 18.98 0.84
N VAL A 32 -0.50 19.41 2.11
CA VAL A 32 -1.73 19.71 2.85
C VAL A 32 -1.72 21.18 3.22
N SER A 33 -2.72 21.94 2.77
CA SER A 33 -2.88 23.36 3.12
C SER A 33 -4.30 23.63 3.61
N ASN A 34 -4.45 24.62 4.50
CA ASN A 34 -5.74 25.09 5.01
C ASN A 34 -6.63 24.02 5.66
N VAL A 35 -6.07 23.22 6.58
CA VAL A 35 -6.85 22.23 7.35
C VAL A 35 -7.76 22.95 8.34
N SER A 36 -9.07 22.86 8.12
CA SER A 36 -10.07 23.45 9.02
C SER A 36 -10.44 22.52 10.18
N SER A 37 -10.38 21.20 9.96
CA SER A 37 -10.89 20.21 10.90
C SER A 37 -10.07 18.92 10.90
N ILE A 38 -9.96 18.28 12.06
CA ILE A 38 -9.44 16.92 12.23
C ILE A 38 -10.56 16.04 12.75
N LEU A 39 -10.87 14.96 12.01
CA LEU A 39 -11.87 13.98 12.38
C LEU A 39 -11.22 12.82 13.13
N LEU A 40 -11.64 12.59 14.38
CA LEU A 40 -11.16 11.48 15.20
C LEU A 40 -12.03 10.23 14.96
N VAL A 41 -11.37 9.10 14.69
CA VAL A 41 -12.02 7.81 14.40
C VAL A 41 -11.35 6.67 15.18
N GLY A 42 -12.11 5.61 15.48
CA GLY A 42 -11.67 4.43 16.23
C GLY A 42 -11.86 4.58 17.74
N GLY A 43 -11.80 3.49 18.50
CA GLY A 43 -12.11 3.51 19.93
C GLY A 43 -11.20 4.39 20.79
N PHE A 44 -9.94 4.63 20.37
CA PHE A 44 -9.06 5.55 21.08
C PHE A 44 -9.49 7.03 20.95
N ALA A 45 -10.27 7.36 19.92
CA ALA A 45 -10.82 8.71 19.74
C ALA A 45 -11.76 9.12 20.88
N GLU A 46 -12.40 8.16 21.56
CA GLU A 46 -13.32 8.41 22.68
C GLU A 46 -12.58 8.78 23.97
N CYS A 47 -11.25 8.59 24.00
CA CYS A 47 -10.43 8.94 25.14
C CYS A 47 -10.34 10.48 25.30
N LYS A 48 -10.83 10.99 26.44
CA LYS A 48 -10.76 12.43 26.75
C LYS A 48 -9.32 12.96 26.81
N MET A 49 -8.35 12.11 27.14
CA MET A 49 -6.95 12.52 27.21
C MET A 49 -6.43 12.96 25.83
N ILE A 50 -6.59 12.13 24.79
CA ILE A 50 -6.14 12.49 23.44
C ILE A 50 -6.95 13.65 22.86
N GLN A 51 -8.27 13.71 23.10
CA GLN A 51 -9.10 14.83 22.65
C GLN A 51 -8.62 16.16 23.24
N ASN A 52 -8.33 16.20 24.54
CA ASN A 52 -7.84 17.41 25.20
C ASN A 52 -6.43 17.76 24.73
N SER A 53 -5.53 16.78 24.63
CA SER A 53 -4.18 16.99 24.10
C SER A 53 -4.20 17.57 22.68
N LEU A 54 -5.07 17.08 21.79
CA LEU A 54 -5.22 17.58 20.43
C LEU A 54 -5.83 18.98 20.38
N LYS A 55 -6.88 19.25 21.18
CA LYS A 55 -7.48 20.59 21.26
C LYS A 55 -6.49 21.64 21.77
N THR A 56 -5.65 21.28 22.74
CA THR A 56 -4.59 22.15 23.25
C THR A 56 -3.47 22.35 22.23
N ALA A 57 -3.06 21.29 21.53
CA ALA A 57 -1.98 21.36 20.54
C ALA A 57 -2.38 22.10 19.25
N PHE A 58 -3.67 22.06 18.88
CA PHE A 58 -4.19 22.62 17.63
C PHE A 58 -5.43 23.49 17.86
N PRO A 59 -5.32 24.63 18.57
CA PRO A 59 -6.47 25.45 18.95
C PRO A 59 -7.21 26.08 17.75
N SER A 60 -6.54 26.25 16.61
CA SER A 60 -7.12 26.80 15.38
C SER A 60 -7.82 25.75 14.50
N ILE A 61 -7.71 24.46 14.83
CA ILE A 61 -8.27 23.37 14.04
C ILE A 61 -9.45 22.75 14.81
N ASN A 62 -10.58 22.60 14.15
CA ASN A 62 -11.76 21.98 14.77
C ASN A 62 -11.56 20.47 14.94
N ILE A 63 -11.45 19.99 16.19
CA ILE A 63 -11.35 18.57 16.50
C ILE A 63 -12.76 17.97 16.61
N VAL A 64 -13.15 17.17 15.62
CA VAL A 64 -14.49 16.57 15.51
C VAL A 64 -14.43 15.11 15.95
N LEU A 65 -15.25 14.74 16.92
CA LEU A 65 -15.56 13.36 17.26
C LEU A 65 -16.97 13.04 16.76
N GLN A 66 -17.14 11.91 16.07
CA GLN A 66 -18.45 11.45 15.61
C GLN A 66 -19.03 10.45 16.61
N ASP A 67 -20.36 10.41 16.69
CA ASP A 67 -21.07 9.35 17.38
C ASP A 67 -20.67 7.99 16.79
N ASP A 68 -20.55 6.99 17.67
CA ASP A 68 -20.09 5.65 17.30
C ASP A 68 -18.69 5.61 16.66
N SER A 69 -17.77 6.44 17.16
CA SER A 69 -16.40 6.53 16.62
C SER A 69 -15.68 5.17 16.53
N GLY A 70 -16.02 4.23 17.42
CA GLY A 70 -15.54 2.84 17.37
C GLY A 70 -15.93 2.05 16.11
N VAL A 71 -17.06 2.37 15.47
CA VAL A 71 -17.57 1.67 14.26
C VAL A 71 -17.69 2.57 13.03
N ILE A 72 -17.32 3.85 13.14
CA ILE A 72 -17.43 4.83 12.03
C ILE A 72 -16.68 4.39 10.76
N VAL A 73 -15.54 3.71 10.93
CA VAL A 73 -14.74 3.17 9.81
C VAL A 73 -15.52 2.09 9.06
N LEU A 74 -16.26 1.24 9.78
CA LEU A 74 -17.11 0.21 9.16
C LEU A 74 -18.28 0.85 8.42
N LYS A 75 -18.95 1.83 9.03
CA LYS A 75 -20.04 2.58 8.37
C LYS A 75 -19.57 3.21 7.06
N GLY A 76 -18.40 3.85 7.07
CA GLY A 76 -17.78 4.41 5.87
C GLY A 76 -17.43 3.35 4.82
N ALA A 77 -16.97 2.17 5.24
CA ALA A 77 -16.68 1.07 4.32
C ALA A 77 -17.95 0.52 3.65
N VAL A 78 -19.05 0.35 4.41
CA VAL A 78 -20.35 -0.05 3.86
C VAL A 78 -20.87 0.99 2.87
N LEU A 79 -20.80 2.27 3.23
CA LEU A 79 -21.20 3.36 2.35
C LEU A 79 -20.38 3.36 1.05
N PHE A 80 -19.07 3.14 1.13
CA PHE A 80 -18.20 3.04 -0.04
C PHE A 80 -18.48 1.80 -0.90
N GLY A 81 -18.87 0.68 -0.29
CA GLY A 81 -19.30 -0.52 -1.02
C GLY A 81 -20.62 -0.32 -1.75
N TYR A 82 -21.57 0.39 -1.12
CA TYR A 82 -22.84 0.76 -1.75
C TYR A 82 -22.65 1.81 -2.86
N LYS A 83 -21.78 2.79 -2.63
CA LYS A 83 -21.53 3.92 -3.51
C LYS A 83 -20.03 4.14 -3.70
N SER A 84 -19.44 3.46 -4.69
CA SER A 84 -17.99 3.45 -4.91
C SER A 84 -17.44 4.70 -5.60
N ASP A 85 -18.29 5.52 -6.20
CA ASP A 85 -17.93 6.79 -6.85
C ASP A 85 -17.60 7.94 -5.87
N ILE A 86 -17.74 7.72 -4.55
CA ILE A 86 -17.42 8.72 -3.51
C ILE A 86 -15.92 9.04 -3.47
N ILE A 87 -15.04 8.11 -3.83
CA ILE A 87 -13.58 8.29 -3.79
C ILE A 87 -13.05 8.37 -5.21
N SER A 88 -12.39 9.46 -5.59
CA SER A 88 -11.86 9.63 -6.95
C SER A 88 -10.49 8.99 -7.17
N SER A 89 -9.60 9.07 -6.17
CA SER A 89 -8.25 8.53 -6.26
C SER A 89 -7.65 8.17 -4.88
N ARG A 90 -6.49 7.51 -4.89
CA ARG A 90 -5.69 7.20 -3.70
C ARG A 90 -4.22 7.50 -3.95
N ILE A 91 -3.50 7.95 -2.92
CA ILE A 91 -2.05 8.18 -3.01
C ILE A 91 -1.29 6.89 -2.68
N ALA A 92 -0.35 6.51 -3.53
CA ALA A 92 0.50 5.34 -3.35
C ALA A 92 1.41 5.51 -2.12
N ARG A 93 1.30 4.59 -1.15
CA ARG A 93 2.11 4.63 0.09
C ARG A 93 3.54 4.14 -0.08
N CYS A 94 3.80 3.34 -1.12
CA CYS A 94 5.11 2.85 -1.46
C CYS A 94 5.24 2.75 -2.98
N THR A 95 6.46 2.51 -3.45
CA THR A 95 6.71 2.20 -4.85
C THR A 95 6.38 0.72 -5.09
N TYR A 96 5.41 0.44 -5.94
CA TYR A 96 5.01 -0.90 -6.35
C TYR A 96 5.69 -1.25 -7.67
N GLY A 97 6.18 -2.48 -7.81
CA GLY A 97 6.91 -2.93 -8.98
C GLY A 97 7.27 -4.39 -8.89
N THR A 98 7.98 -4.90 -9.89
CA THR A 98 8.53 -6.26 -9.89
C THR A 98 10.04 -6.26 -10.07
N SER A 99 10.70 -7.37 -9.73
CA SER A 99 12.09 -7.60 -10.09
C SER A 99 12.16 -8.25 -11.47
N PHE A 100 13.18 -7.88 -12.26
CA PHE A 100 13.45 -8.50 -13.55
C PHE A 100 14.95 -8.48 -13.89
N HIS A 101 15.31 -9.19 -14.95
CA HIS A 101 16.67 -9.20 -15.51
C HIS A 101 16.79 -8.15 -16.63
N GLY A 102 17.20 -6.93 -16.26
CA GLY A 102 17.34 -5.81 -17.20
C GLY A 102 18.69 -5.76 -17.92
N ARG A 103 18.78 -4.96 -18.98
CA ARG A 103 20.05 -4.71 -19.68
C ARG A 103 21.06 -4.07 -18.71
N PHE A 104 22.32 -4.52 -18.74
CA PHE A 104 23.34 -3.98 -17.86
C PHE A 104 23.81 -2.59 -18.33
N ASP A 105 23.74 -1.58 -17.45
CA ASP A 105 24.36 -0.26 -17.63
C ASP A 105 25.38 -0.05 -16.51
N LYS A 106 26.65 0.13 -16.88
CA LYS A 106 27.79 0.25 -15.96
C LYS A 106 27.72 1.50 -15.08
N ARG A 107 26.90 2.51 -15.44
CA ARG A 107 26.76 3.76 -14.68
C ARG A 107 25.85 3.62 -13.46
N ILE A 108 24.88 2.71 -13.52
CA ILE A 108 23.81 2.58 -12.51
C ILE A 108 23.72 1.19 -11.88
N HIS A 109 24.28 0.16 -12.53
CA HIS A 109 24.20 -1.22 -12.06
C HIS A 109 25.52 -1.69 -11.46
N ASP A 110 25.44 -2.32 -10.29
CA ASP A 110 26.57 -2.99 -9.65
C ASP A 110 27.10 -4.12 -10.54
N GLN A 111 28.40 -4.09 -10.81
CA GLN A 111 29.11 -5.09 -11.59
C GLN A 111 28.94 -6.51 -11.03
N LYS A 112 28.74 -6.67 -9.70
CA LYS A 112 28.51 -7.99 -9.05
C LYS A 112 27.19 -8.63 -9.49
N ARG A 113 26.20 -7.83 -9.89
CA ARG A 113 24.89 -8.32 -10.37
C ARG A 113 24.87 -8.58 -11.87
N LYS A 114 25.97 -8.32 -12.57
CA LYS A 114 26.09 -8.51 -14.01
C LYS A 114 26.18 -9.99 -14.37
N PHE A 115 25.51 -10.37 -15.45
CA PHE A 115 25.70 -11.67 -16.10
C PHE A 115 25.58 -11.52 -17.62
N ILE A 116 25.96 -12.55 -18.36
CA ILE A 116 25.85 -12.59 -19.82
C ILE A 116 24.85 -13.68 -20.18
N SER A 117 23.88 -13.35 -21.01
CA SER A 117 22.99 -14.33 -21.67
C SER A 117 22.94 -14.02 -23.16
N LYS A 118 23.07 -15.04 -24.02
CA LYS A 118 23.03 -14.90 -25.49
C LYS A 118 23.92 -13.76 -26.04
N GLY A 119 25.14 -13.65 -25.50
CA GLY A 119 26.12 -12.63 -25.88
C GLY A 119 25.81 -11.19 -25.40
N LYS A 120 24.69 -10.98 -24.68
CA LYS A 120 24.29 -9.67 -24.15
C LYS A 120 24.47 -9.62 -22.63
N LYS A 121 24.84 -8.43 -22.14
CA LYS A 121 25.08 -8.17 -20.71
C LYS A 121 23.77 -7.74 -20.03
N TYR A 122 23.41 -8.43 -18.97
CA TYR A 122 22.22 -8.20 -18.14
C TYR A 122 22.58 -8.00 -16.68
N CYS A 123 21.66 -7.47 -15.90
CA CYS A 123 21.75 -7.24 -14.46
C CYS A 123 20.66 -8.01 -13.73
N LYS A 124 21.02 -8.75 -12.68
CA LYS A 124 20.06 -9.50 -11.84
C LYS A 124 19.27 -8.58 -10.91
N ASN A 125 18.01 -8.94 -10.68
CA ASN A 125 17.11 -8.29 -9.71
C ASN A 125 17.05 -6.77 -9.86
N VAL A 126 16.91 -6.28 -11.10
CA VAL A 126 16.60 -4.87 -11.34
C VAL A 126 15.15 -4.65 -10.94
N PHE A 127 14.90 -3.62 -10.13
CA PHE A 127 13.54 -3.26 -9.75
C PHE A 127 12.90 -2.40 -10.84
N ASP A 128 11.79 -2.87 -11.39
CA ASP A 128 10.96 -2.14 -12.35
C ASP A 128 9.74 -1.56 -11.65
N PRO A 129 9.72 -0.25 -11.33
CA PRO A 129 8.58 0.39 -10.69
C PRO A 129 7.39 0.51 -11.67
N PHE A 130 6.21 0.15 -11.19
CA PHE A 130 4.92 0.36 -11.86
C PHE A 130 4.29 1.65 -11.37
N ILE A 131 4.27 1.83 -10.06
CA ILE A 131 3.72 3.00 -9.38
C ILE A 131 4.77 3.48 -8.40
N ARG A 132 5.08 4.78 -8.39
CA ARG A 132 5.98 5.37 -7.41
C ARG A 132 5.22 5.84 -6.18
N ILE A 133 5.90 5.85 -5.04
CA ILE A 133 5.40 6.51 -3.83
C ILE A 133 4.90 7.93 -4.15
N ASN A 134 3.83 8.35 -3.48
CA ASN A 134 3.15 9.64 -3.66
C ASN A 134 2.45 9.85 -5.01
N THR A 135 2.33 8.81 -5.84
CA THR A 135 1.53 8.88 -7.07
C THR A 135 0.03 8.81 -6.75
N SER A 136 -0.77 9.72 -7.32
CA SER A 136 -2.23 9.66 -7.28
C SER A 136 -2.75 8.62 -8.27
N ILE A 137 -3.48 7.61 -7.77
CA ILE A 137 -4.02 6.49 -8.54
C ILE A 137 -5.55 6.62 -8.58
N PRO A 138 -6.15 6.89 -9.75
CA PRO A 138 -7.60 6.89 -9.92
C PRO A 138 -8.22 5.51 -9.66
N LEU A 139 -9.50 5.46 -9.29
CA LEU A 139 -10.22 4.18 -9.23
C LEU A 139 -10.23 3.49 -10.60
N GLY A 140 -10.09 2.17 -10.61
CA GLY A 140 -10.06 1.37 -11.83
C GLY A 140 -8.78 1.49 -12.67
N HIS A 141 -7.77 2.24 -12.21
CA HIS A 141 -6.48 2.34 -12.89
C HIS A 141 -5.82 0.95 -13.05
N LYS A 142 -5.31 0.68 -14.26
CA LYS A 142 -4.66 -0.58 -14.63
C LYS A 142 -3.31 -0.28 -15.28
N ILE A 143 -2.30 -1.04 -14.88
CA ILE A 143 -0.97 -1.03 -15.49
C ILE A 143 -0.73 -2.45 -15.98
N GLU A 144 -0.42 -2.60 -17.26
CA GLU A 144 -0.05 -3.88 -17.86
C GLU A 144 1.38 -3.77 -18.40
N LYS A 145 2.25 -4.66 -17.93
CA LYS A 145 3.62 -4.82 -18.44
C LYS A 145 3.85 -6.28 -18.76
N THR A 146 4.57 -6.54 -19.85
CA THR A 146 4.89 -7.90 -20.31
C THR A 146 6.37 -8.17 -20.11
N TYR A 147 6.69 -9.32 -19.51
CA TYR A 147 8.06 -9.79 -19.31
C TYR A 147 8.24 -11.10 -20.05
N SER A 148 9.40 -11.28 -20.68
CA SER A 148 9.80 -12.55 -21.28
C SER A 148 10.70 -13.30 -20.32
N THR A 149 10.46 -14.60 -20.14
CA THR A 149 11.38 -15.50 -19.42
C THR A 149 12.47 -15.98 -20.39
N ASP A 150 13.73 -15.98 -19.93
CA ASP A 150 14.82 -16.62 -20.67
C ASP A 150 14.96 -18.05 -20.14
N SER A 151 14.61 -19.04 -20.96
CA SER A 151 14.47 -20.45 -20.56
C SER A 151 15.77 -21.17 -20.19
N GLN A 152 16.92 -20.48 -20.15
CA GLN A 152 18.24 -21.11 -20.00
C GLN A 152 18.91 -20.89 -18.63
N THR A 153 18.39 -20.02 -17.77
CA THR A 153 18.72 -20.15 -16.35
C THR A 153 17.87 -21.28 -15.81
N GLY A 154 18.45 -22.38 -15.34
CA GLY A 154 17.78 -23.46 -14.61
C GLY A 154 17.14 -23.04 -13.28
N CYS A 155 16.68 -21.78 -13.19
CA CYS A 155 15.80 -21.28 -12.19
C CYS A 155 14.38 -21.49 -12.73
N TRP A 156 13.59 -22.31 -12.03
CA TRP A 156 12.18 -22.53 -12.28
C TRP A 156 11.40 -21.20 -12.11
N CYS A 157 11.50 -20.31 -13.08
CA CYS A 157 10.60 -19.18 -13.22
C CYS A 157 9.62 -19.60 -14.30
N GLN A 158 8.56 -20.30 -13.88
CA GLN A 158 7.53 -20.82 -14.78
C GLN A 158 7.07 -19.75 -15.77
N TYR A 159 6.76 -20.22 -16.99
CA TYR A 159 5.98 -19.50 -17.99
C TYR A 159 4.76 -18.85 -17.35
N ILE A 160 4.87 -17.56 -17.06
CA ILE A 160 3.73 -16.74 -16.70
C ILE A 160 3.92 -15.44 -17.46
N SER A 161 3.12 -15.22 -18.49
CA SER A 161 2.81 -13.86 -18.94
C SER A 161 2.13 -13.19 -17.75
N LEU A 162 2.93 -12.66 -16.84
CA LEU A 162 2.47 -12.03 -15.61
C LEU A 162 1.89 -10.68 -16.01
N ILE A 163 0.66 -10.69 -16.51
CA ILE A 163 -0.17 -9.49 -16.48
C ILE A 163 -0.41 -9.24 -15.00
N VAL A 164 0.45 -8.43 -14.38
CA VAL A 164 0.21 -7.93 -13.03
C VAL A 164 -0.94 -6.94 -13.15
N ARG A 165 -2.17 -7.46 -13.19
CA ARG A 165 -3.37 -6.64 -12.99
C ARG A 165 -3.37 -6.24 -11.52
N MET A 166 -2.67 -5.16 -11.23
CA MET A 166 -2.82 -4.47 -9.96
C MET A 166 -4.15 -3.73 -10.01
N LEU A 167 -5.25 -4.47 -9.86
CA LEU A 167 -6.52 -3.88 -9.47
C LEU A 167 -6.29 -3.36 -8.06
N CYS A 168 -6.32 -2.04 -7.90
CA CYS A 168 -6.37 -1.42 -6.58
C CYS A 168 -7.75 -1.73 -5.98
N ILE A 169 -7.98 -2.98 -5.57
CA ILE A 169 -9.23 -3.41 -4.93
C ILE A 169 -9.16 -3.05 -3.46
N GLN A 170 -10.22 -2.36 -3.06
CA GLN A 170 -10.80 -2.31 -1.73
C GLN A 170 -10.31 -3.36 -0.72
N THR A 171 -9.79 -2.82 0.39
CA THR A 171 -9.93 -3.27 1.80
C THR A 171 -9.23 -4.54 2.33
N GLN A 172 -8.49 -4.30 3.43
CA GLN A 172 -8.43 -5.06 4.69
C GLN A 172 -7.80 -6.46 4.67
N LYS A 173 -6.68 -6.58 5.41
CA LYS A 173 -6.03 -7.80 5.96
C LYS A 173 -5.96 -9.01 5.01
N ASN A 174 -4.72 -9.38 4.67
CA ASN A 174 -4.31 -10.38 3.68
C ASN A 174 -4.22 -9.77 2.28
N ALA A 175 -3.03 -9.28 1.94
CA ALA A 175 -2.59 -9.25 0.56
C ALA A 175 -2.46 -10.70 0.09
N HIS A 176 -3.59 -11.34 -0.17
CA HIS A 176 -3.64 -12.52 -1.00
C HIS A 176 -3.41 -12.00 -2.42
N TYR A 177 -2.19 -12.18 -2.90
CA TYR A 177 -1.91 -12.12 -4.33
C TYR A 177 -2.80 -13.20 -4.97
N SER A 178 -4.01 -12.86 -5.41
CA SER A 178 -4.79 -13.77 -6.24
C SER A 178 -4.16 -13.75 -7.62
N VAL A 179 -3.20 -14.65 -7.81
CA VAL A 179 -2.87 -15.18 -9.12
C VAL A 179 -4.13 -15.89 -9.57
N ASN A 180 -4.97 -15.21 -10.35
CA ASN A 180 -6.04 -15.89 -11.08
C ASN A 180 -5.36 -16.74 -12.17
N SER A 181 -4.94 -17.94 -11.80
CA SER A 181 -4.60 -19.01 -12.73
C SER A 181 -5.91 -19.64 -13.22
N SER A 182 -6.62 -18.96 -14.13
CA SER A 182 -7.61 -19.63 -14.97
C SER A 182 -6.88 -20.55 -15.93
N LEU A 183 -6.55 -21.75 -15.44
CA LEU A 183 -6.04 -22.88 -16.22
C LEU A 183 -7.15 -23.41 -17.12
N SER A 184 -7.21 -22.90 -18.35
CA SER A 184 -7.94 -23.59 -19.42
C SER A 184 -7.01 -24.65 -20.02
N TYR A 185 -7.07 -25.88 -19.50
CA TYR A 185 -6.43 -27.02 -20.12
C TYR A 185 -7.19 -27.40 -21.40
N LYS A 186 -6.53 -27.34 -22.57
CA LYS A 186 -6.93 -28.15 -23.72
C LYS A 186 -6.02 -29.37 -23.75
N THR A 187 -6.56 -30.51 -23.31
CA THR A 187 -5.97 -31.83 -23.52
C THR A 187 -6.03 -32.16 -25.01
N GLN A 188 -4.87 -32.20 -25.67
CA GLN A 188 -4.73 -32.93 -26.94
C GLN A 188 -4.21 -34.33 -26.62
N ASN A 189 -5.10 -35.30 -26.74
CA ASN A 189 -4.79 -36.73 -26.78
C ASN A 189 -3.88 -37.02 -27.97
N ALA A 190 -2.70 -37.60 -27.72
CA ALA A 190 -1.89 -38.24 -28.75
C ALA A 190 -1.65 -39.70 -28.36
N LYS A 191 -2.09 -40.57 -29.28
CA LYS A 191 -2.22 -42.02 -29.22
C LYS A 191 -0.89 -42.74 -28.95
N LYS A 192 -0.98 -43.85 -28.21
CA LYS A 192 -0.03 -44.97 -28.20
C LYS A 192 -0.08 -45.71 -29.56
N SER A 193 1.10 -46.01 -30.10
CA SER A 193 1.40 -47.02 -31.13
C SER A 193 2.90 -46.87 -31.45
N LEU A 194 3.80 -47.83 -31.34
CA LEU A 194 3.78 -49.28 -31.13
C LEU A 194 5.06 -49.62 -30.33
#